data_AF-A0A6N2UZH5-F1
#
_entry.id   AF-A0A6N2UZH5-F1
#
_cell.length_a   1.000
_cell.length_b   1.000
_cell.length_c   1.000
_cell.angle_alpha   90.00
_cell.angle_beta   90.00
_cell.angle_gamma   90.00
#
_symmetry.space_group_name_H-M   'P 1'
#
loop_
_entity.id
_entity.type
_entity.pdbx_description
1 polymer ?
#
loop_
_entity_poly.entity_id
_entity_poly.type
_entity_poly.pdbx_seq_one_letter_code
_entity_poly.pdbx_strand_id
1 'polypeptide(L)'
;MAAAMLATAIGTPAAAFAATNKTTTATVKADDSNLTVTVPTVIPFTMGADGRLTSASSGALQIVNGSNFGIHVSGVSVAKQSPFNIVADASKASEDNAVDFQFGVDSALIDAAAPKAKAGSYDLAPTGDAGATLNLKAQGDAKNVKEDIAKDKTVATITWTFAAGNAAGGISVDDSWEGNHEMGID
;
A
#
# COMPACT_ATOMS: atom_id res chain seq x y z
N MET A 1 -46.33 -58.01 -59.69
CA MET A 1 -46.37 -56.79 -58.85
C MET A 1 -45.27 -56.91 -57.81
N ALA A 2 -44.36 -55.98 -57.58
CA ALA A 2 -43.99 -54.73 -58.21
C ALA A 2 -42.50 -54.51 -57.86
N ALA A 3 -41.78 -53.83 -58.73
CA ALA A 3 -40.36 -53.49 -58.62
C ALA A 3 -40.09 -52.46 -57.51
N ALA A 4 -38.85 -52.40 -57.01
CA ALA A 4 -38.06 -51.15 -56.91
C ALA A 4 -36.71 -51.42 -56.23
N MET A 5 -35.56 -51.29 -56.91
CA MET A 5 -34.78 -50.09 -57.26
C MET A 5 -33.61 -49.89 -56.28
N LEU A 6 -32.38 -50.14 -56.78
CA LEU A 6 -31.16 -49.57 -56.21
C LEU A 6 -31.23 -48.03 -56.34
N ALA A 7 -30.99 -47.31 -55.25
CA ALA A 7 -30.72 -45.87 -55.30
C ALA A 7 -29.39 -45.60 -54.61
N THR A 8 -28.36 -45.40 -55.42
CA THR A 8 -27.06 -44.87 -55.03
C THR A 8 -27.14 -43.35 -54.88
N ALA A 9 -26.68 -42.88 -53.72
CA ALA A 9 -26.03 -41.61 -53.41
C ALA A 9 -26.55 -40.28 -53.99
N ILE A 10 -26.85 -39.34 -53.09
CA ILE A 10 -26.34 -37.97 -53.21
C ILE A 10 -25.92 -37.49 -51.81
N GLY A 11 -24.61 -37.37 -51.60
CA GLY A 11 -24.06 -36.75 -50.41
C GLY A 11 -24.44 -35.27 -50.39
N THR A 12 -25.14 -34.84 -49.35
CA THR A 12 -25.15 -33.44 -48.96
C THR A 12 -23.90 -33.21 -48.10
N PRO A 13 -22.95 -32.35 -48.50
CA PRO A 13 -22.06 -31.77 -47.51
C PRO A 13 -22.95 -30.94 -46.59
N ALA A 14 -23.23 -31.46 -45.40
CA ALA A 14 -23.65 -30.59 -44.32
C ALA A 14 -22.51 -29.60 -44.14
N ALA A 15 -22.71 -28.36 -44.57
CA ALA A 15 -21.82 -27.27 -44.20
C ALA A 15 -21.93 -27.15 -42.68
N ALA A 16 -21.04 -27.85 -41.97
CA ALA A 16 -20.78 -27.58 -40.58
C ALA A 16 -20.23 -26.15 -40.56
N PHE A 17 -21.10 -25.18 -40.24
CA PHE A 17 -20.63 -23.85 -39.89
C PHE A 17 -19.74 -24.03 -38.67
N ALA A 18 -18.42 -24.09 -38.91
CA ALA A 18 -17.44 -24.08 -37.84
C ALA A 18 -17.68 -22.80 -37.04
N ALA A 19 -18.08 -22.94 -35.78
CA ALA A 19 -18.15 -21.81 -34.87
C ALA A 19 -16.78 -21.13 -34.88
N THR A 20 -16.71 -19.93 -35.44
CA THR A 20 -15.46 -19.15 -35.45
C THR A 20 -15.34 -18.49 -34.10
N ASN A 21 -14.72 -19.18 -33.14
CA ASN A 21 -14.45 -18.61 -31.83
C ASN A 21 -13.45 -17.46 -31.98
N LYS A 22 -13.88 -16.24 -31.61
CA LYS A 22 -13.02 -15.07 -31.52
C LYS A 22 -12.82 -14.75 -30.04
N THR A 23 -11.59 -14.60 -29.61
CA THR A 23 -11.25 -14.21 -28.24
C THR A 23 -10.88 -12.73 -28.19
N THR A 24 -11.10 -12.11 -27.04
CA THR A 24 -10.65 -10.75 -26.74
C THR A 24 -10.10 -10.74 -25.32
N THR A 25 -8.93 -10.17 -25.14
CA THR A 25 -8.30 -10.05 -23.82
C THR A 25 -8.78 -8.76 -23.15
N ALA A 26 -9.42 -8.89 -21.99
CA ALA A 26 -9.66 -7.77 -21.10
C ALA A 26 -8.43 -7.57 -20.20
N THR A 27 -7.96 -6.32 -20.08
CA THR A 27 -6.87 -5.96 -19.17
C THR A 27 -7.37 -4.95 -18.14
N VAL A 28 -6.86 -5.05 -16.92
CA VAL A 28 -7.16 -4.12 -15.83
C VAL A 28 -5.83 -3.62 -15.27
N LYS A 29 -5.74 -2.32 -15.02
CA LYS A 29 -4.57 -1.68 -14.39
C LYS A 29 -5.06 -0.72 -13.33
N ALA A 30 -4.42 -0.74 -12.16
CA ALA A 30 -4.62 0.29 -11.17
C ALA A 30 -4.14 1.66 -11.71
N ASP A 31 -4.96 2.68 -11.51
CA ASP A 31 -4.55 4.05 -11.77
C ASP A 31 -4.02 4.66 -10.47
N ASP A 32 -2.70 4.71 -10.35
CA ASP A 32 -2.00 5.22 -9.17
C ASP A 32 -2.36 6.69 -8.85
N SER A 33 -2.89 7.44 -9.83
CA SER A 33 -3.34 8.83 -9.61
C SER A 33 -4.64 8.94 -8.80
N ASN A 34 -5.41 7.84 -8.70
CA ASN A 34 -6.69 7.78 -7.99
C ASN A 34 -6.60 7.01 -6.66
N LEU A 35 -5.39 6.76 -6.14
CA LEU A 35 -5.21 6.12 -4.85
C LEU A 35 -5.86 6.93 -3.74
N THR A 36 -6.79 6.30 -3.02
CA THR A 36 -7.40 6.90 -1.83
C THR A 36 -6.62 6.41 -0.63
N VAL A 37 -5.69 7.22 -0.13
CA VAL A 37 -4.89 6.90 1.05
C VAL A 37 -4.96 8.05 2.04
N THR A 38 -5.28 7.73 3.28
CA THR A 38 -5.24 8.68 4.38
C THR A 38 -3.96 8.46 5.18
N VAL A 39 -3.18 9.52 5.38
CA VAL A 39 -2.01 9.52 6.27
C VAL A 39 -2.26 10.51 7.42
N PRO A 40 -1.58 10.35 8.58
CA PRO A 40 -1.70 11.32 9.65
C PRO A 40 -1.21 12.69 9.19
N THR A 41 -2.03 13.72 9.38
CA THR A 41 -1.68 15.10 9.01
C THR A 41 -0.67 15.72 9.98
N VAL A 42 -0.68 15.27 11.23
CA VAL A 42 0.21 15.75 12.29
C VAL A 42 0.67 14.55 13.12
N ILE A 43 1.98 14.48 13.37
CA ILE A 43 2.54 13.62 14.43
C ILE A 43 2.84 14.53 15.62
N PRO A 44 1.96 14.60 16.63
CA PRO A 44 2.18 15.46 17.77
C PRO A 44 3.26 14.84 18.66
N PHE A 45 4.30 15.60 18.97
CA PHE A 45 5.29 15.23 19.97
C PHE A 45 5.11 16.12 21.20
N THR A 46 5.08 15.50 22.38
CA THR A 46 5.26 16.19 23.66
C THR A 46 6.69 15.97 24.13
N MET A 47 7.39 17.08 24.37
CA MET A 47 8.77 17.06 24.86
C MET A 47 8.78 17.07 26.38
N GLY A 48 9.43 16.06 26.97
CA GLY A 48 9.73 16.03 28.40
C GLY A 48 10.85 17.00 28.77
N ALA A 49 10.98 17.31 30.06
CA ALA A 49 12.06 18.16 30.57
C ALA A 49 13.46 17.55 30.36
N ASP A 50 13.55 16.24 30.16
CA ASP A 50 14.77 15.51 29.81
C ASP A 50 15.07 15.51 28.30
N GLY A 51 14.25 16.18 27.49
CA GLY A 51 14.39 16.25 26.04
C GLY A 51 13.76 15.07 25.29
N ARG A 52 13.18 14.07 25.97
CA ARG A 52 12.52 12.96 25.29
C ARG A 52 11.24 13.40 24.59
N LEU A 53 11.04 12.91 23.37
CA LEU A 53 9.84 13.13 22.57
C LEU A 53 8.93 11.90 22.65
N THR A 54 7.71 12.13 23.12
CA THR A 54 6.64 11.11 23.14
C THR A 54 5.53 11.54 22.21
N SER A 55 4.99 10.62 21.41
CA SER A 55 3.86 10.91 20.53
C SER A 55 2.53 10.45 21.11
N ALA A 56 1.44 11.00 20.57
CA ALA A 56 0.10 10.53 20.87
C ALA A 56 -0.08 9.03 20.53
N SER A 57 -1.08 8.41 21.15
CA SER A 57 -1.34 6.98 21.00
C SER A 57 -1.63 6.57 19.55
N SER A 58 -1.40 5.28 19.26
CA SER A 58 -1.51 4.67 17.94
C SER A 58 -2.81 4.96 17.18
N GLY A 59 -3.92 5.18 17.88
CA GLY A 59 -5.22 5.48 17.25
C GLY A 59 -5.28 6.83 16.53
N ALA A 60 -4.43 7.80 16.87
CA ALA A 60 -4.38 9.08 16.16
C ALA A 60 -3.42 9.06 14.96
N LEU A 61 -2.52 8.09 14.91
CA LEU A 61 -1.47 7.98 13.90
C LEU A 61 -1.72 6.73 13.05
N GLN A 62 -2.62 6.85 12.08
CA GLN A 62 -2.98 5.74 11.20
C GLN A 62 -2.76 6.07 9.73
N ILE A 63 -2.22 5.11 8.98
CA ILE A 63 -2.30 5.09 7.52
C ILE A 63 -3.46 4.17 7.15
N VAL A 64 -4.39 4.64 6.32
CA VAL A 64 -5.58 3.88 5.94
C VAL A 64 -5.66 3.81 4.41
N ASN A 65 -5.81 2.59 3.89
CA ASN A 65 -6.11 2.35 2.48
C ASN A 65 -7.63 2.42 2.24
N GLY A 66 -8.04 3.42 1.47
CA GLY A 66 -9.41 3.57 0.97
C GLY A 66 -9.62 2.95 -0.42
N SER A 67 -8.59 2.35 -1.02
CA SER A 67 -8.64 1.77 -2.36
C SER A 67 -9.14 0.31 -2.31
N ASN A 68 -9.80 -0.15 -3.38
CA ASN A 68 -10.33 -1.53 -3.46
C ASN A 68 -9.27 -2.59 -3.83
N PHE A 69 -8.00 -2.25 -3.68
CA PHE A 69 -6.85 -3.12 -3.95
C PHE A 69 -5.74 -2.81 -2.95
N GLY A 70 -4.84 -3.78 -2.74
CA GLY A 70 -3.72 -3.60 -1.82
C GLY A 70 -2.72 -2.57 -2.32
N ILE A 71 -2.11 -1.84 -1.40
CA ILE A 71 -1.10 -0.81 -1.69
C ILE A 71 0.13 -1.04 -0.82
N HIS A 72 1.24 -0.43 -1.19
CA HIS A 72 2.44 -0.41 -0.35
C HIS A 72 3.12 0.95 -0.38
N VAL A 73 3.91 1.25 0.64
CA VAL A 73 4.80 2.42 0.64
C VAL A 73 6.02 2.11 -0.22
N SER A 74 6.17 2.83 -1.33
CA SER A 74 7.30 2.72 -2.26
C SER A 74 8.43 3.71 -1.93
N GLY A 75 8.15 4.74 -1.15
CA GLY A 75 9.14 5.74 -0.74
C GLY A 75 8.70 6.57 0.46
N VAL A 76 9.68 7.04 1.22
CA VAL A 76 9.48 7.98 2.33
C VAL A 76 10.61 9.00 2.32
N SER A 77 10.26 10.27 2.48
CA SER A 77 11.22 11.36 2.61
C SER A 77 10.84 12.28 3.75
N VAL A 78 11.85 12.87 4.39
CA VAL A 78 11.68 13.81 5.50
C VAL A 78 12.36 15.12 5.13
N ALA A 79 11.59 16.20 5.12
CA ALA A 79 12.09 17.55 4.94
C ALA A 79 12.12 18.26 6.30
N LYS A 80 13.31 18.62 6.77
CA LYS A 80 13.47 19.39 8.01
C LYS A 80 12.87 20.79 7.87
N GLN A 81 12.35 21.33 8.97
CA GLN A 81 11.82 22.68 9.00
C GLN A 81 12.69 23.58 9.88
N SER A 82 13.21 24.65 9.29
CA SER A 82 13.98 25.66 10.03
C SER A 82 13.11 26.29 11.13
N PRO A 83 13.64 26.47 12.35
CA PRO A 83 15.05 26.39 12.75
C PRO A 83 15.50 25.05 13.34
N PHE A 84 14.69 23.99 13.23
CA PHE A 84 15.05 22.66 13.72
C PHE A 84 16.00 21.93 12.77
N ASN A 85 16.89 21.13 13.35
CA ASN A 85 17.82 20.29 12.62
C ASN A 85 17.55 18.82 12.94
N ILE A 86 17.22 18.05 11.91
CA ILE A 86 17.10 16.60 12.05
C ILE A 86 18.49 15.99 12.02
N VAL A 87 18.85 15.28 13.08
CA VAL A 87 20.15 14.65 13.29
C VAL A 87 19.97 13.18 13.60
N ALA A 88 21.02 12.38 13.36
CA ALA A 88 20.96 10.93 13.60
C ALA A 88 21.09 10.53 15.09
N ASP A 89 21.44 11.49 15.96
CA ASP A 89 21.56 11.30 17.40
C ASP A 89 21.56 12.68 18.07
N ALA A 90 20.45 13.06 18.71
CA ALA A 90 20.33 14.36 19.36
C ALA A 90 21.26 14.48 20.57
N SER A 91 21.52 13.37 21.28
CA SER A 91 22.39 13.35 22.46
C SER A 91 23.85 13.71 22.13
N LYS A 92 24.31 13.43 20.90
CA LYS A 92 25.64 13.81 20.38
C LYS A 92 25.68 15.16 19.66
N ALA A 93 24.53 15.80 19.45
CA ALA A 93 24.48 17.05 18.69
C ALA A 93 25.14 18.22 19.44
N SER A 94 25.96 19.00 18.72
CA SER A 94 26.50 20.28 19.17
C SER A 94 25.71 21.48 18.66
N GLU A 95 24.82 21.26 17.70
CA GLU A 95 23.98 22.29 17.10
C GLU A 95 22.78 22.62 18.00
N ASP A 96 22.17 23.78 17.76
CA ASP A 96 20.91 24.19 18.39
C ASP A 96 19.72 23.53 17.69
N ASN A 97 18.63 23.34 18.45
CA ASN A 97 17.36 22.77 17.99
C ASN A 97 17.55 21.41 17.28
N ALA A 98 18.46 20.59 17.80
CA ALA A 98 18.73 19.26 17.27
C ALA A 98 17.61 18.30 17.69
N VAL A 99 17.08 17.57 16.73
CA VAL A 99 16.00 16.60 16.93
C VAL A 99 16.37 15.29 16.25
N ASP A 100 16.30 14.21 16.98
CA ASP A 100 16.34 12.85 16.45
C ASP A 100 14.99 12.20 16.75
N PHE A 101 14.36 11.64 15.72
CA PHE A 101 13.10 10.94 15.91
C PHE A 101 12.93 9.84 14.88
N GLN A 102 12.13 8.86 15.29
CA GLN A 102 11.72 7.75 14.48
C GLN A 102 10.20 7.69 14.41
N PHE A 103 9.67 7.23 13.30
CA PHE A 103 8.23 7.09 13.07
C PHE A 103 7.93 5.87 12.22
N GLY A 104 6.74 5.30 12.34
CA GLY A 104 6.34 4.16 11.52
C GLY A 104 5.61 3.07 12.29
N VAL A 105 5.52 1.88 11.70
CA VAL A 105 4.98 0.72 12.42
C VAL A 105 5.97 0.25 13.49
N ASP A 106 5.46 -0.21 14.64
CA ASP A 106 6.29 -0.50 15.84
C ASP A 106 7.40 -1.54 15.56
N SER A 107 7.17 -2.48 14.63
CA SER A 107 8.14 -3.50 14.23
C SER A 107 9.18 -3.04 13.19
N ALA A 108 9.02 -1.84 12.61
CA ALA A 108 9.86 -1.33 11.52
C ALA A 108 9.86 0.20 11.47
N LEU A 109 10.23 0.84 12.59
CA LEU A 109 10.37 2.30 12.67
C LEU A 109 11.39 2.82 11.64
N ILE A 110 11.07 3.98 11.08
CA ILE A 110 11.89 4.72 10.11
C ILE A 110 12.59 5.85 10.86
N ASP A 111 13.90 5.93 10.69
CA ASP A 111 14.73 7.03 11.19
C ASP A 111 14.54 8.30 10.32
N ALA A 112 14.20 9.42 10.94
CA ALA A 112 13.96 10.67 10.23
C ALA A 112 15.23 11.30 9.63
N ALA A 113 16.41 11.05 10.20
CA ALA A 113 17.68 11.53 9.67
C ALA A 113 18.14 10.72 8.43
N ALA A 114 17.69 9.47 8.32
CA ALA A 114 17.99 8.58 7.19
C ALA A 114 16.72 7.80 6.75
N PRO A 115 15.71 8.49 6.18
CA PRO A 115 14.40 7.91 5.94
C PRO A 115 14.45 6.77 4.92
N LYS A 116 14.13 5.56 5.38
CA LYS A 116 14.00 4.36 4.54
C LYS A 116 12.94 3.42 5.09
N ALA A 117 11.84 3.26 4.35
CA ALA A 117 10.82 2.26 4.66
C ALA A 117 11.36 0.85 4.37
N LYS A 118 11.14 -0.08 5.30
CA LYS A 118 11.46 -1.49 5.11
C LYS A 118 10.41 -2.13 4.20
N ALA A 119 10.85 -2.80 3.13
CA ALA A 119 9.97 -3.51 2.21
C ALA A 119 9.07 -4.51 2.95
N GLY A 120 7.80 -4.57 2.56
CA GLY A 120 6.79 -5.46 3.16
C GLY A 120 6.32 -5.06 4.58
N SER A 121 6.88 -4.01 5.18
CA SER A 121 6.47 -3.56 6.52
C SER A 121 5.36 -2.51 6.48
N TYR A 122 5.07 -1.99 5.29
CA TYR A 122 4.12 -0.91 5.04
C TYR A 122 3.18 -1.27 3.89
N ASP A 123 2.73 -2.52 3.89
CA ASP A 123 1.75 -3.05 2.95
C ASP A 123 0.37 -2.93 3.59
N LEU A 124 -0.61 -2.44 2.83
CA LEU A 124 -1.99 -2.31 3.27
C LEU A 124 -2.90 -3.14 2.36
N ALA A 125 -3.78 -3.90 2.98
CA ALA A 125 -4.81 -4.66 2.28
C ALA A 125 -5.85 -3.72 1.63
N PRO A 126 -6.68 -4.22 0.69
CA PRO A 126 -7.83 -3.47 0.18
C PRO A 126 -8.72 -2.92 1.29
N THR A 127 -9.45 -1.85 0.98
CA THR A 127 -10.40 -1.25 1.92
C THR A 127 -11.44 -2.27 2.40
N GLY A 128 -11.73 -2.27 3.70
CA GLY A 128 -12.63 -3.22 4.35
C GLY A 128 -11.97 -4.53 4.80
N ASP A 129 -10.77 -4.86 4.31
CA ASP A 129 -10.06 -6.07 4.72
C ASP A 129 -9.22 -5.87 5.99
N ALA A 130 -8.93 -6.97 6.68
CA ALA A 130 -7.95 -6.97 7.76
C ALA A 130 -6.58 -6.57 7.20
N GLY A 131 -5.98 -5.53 7.79
CA GLY A 131 -4.72 -4.95 7.29
C GLY A 131 -4.89 -3.76 6.36
N ALA A 132 -6.12 -3.25 6.14
CA ALA A 132 -6.35 -1.99 5.42
C ALA A 132 -5.85 -0.75 6.19
N THR A 133 -5.45 -0.92 7.46
CA THR A 133 -5.05 0.14 8.37
C THR A 133 -3.75 -0.23 9.06
N LEU A 134 -2.77 0.68 9.02
CA LEU A 134 -1.53 0.59 9.77
C LEU A 134 -1.50 1.61 10.90
N ASN A 135 -1.31 1.11 12.11
CA ASN A 135 -1.05 1.95 13.27
C ASN A 135 0.42 2.35 13.29
N LEU A 136 0.68 3.64 13.34
CA LEU A 136 2.00 4.21 13.48
C LEU A 136 2.29 4.56 14.93
N LYS A 137 3.58 4.64 15.23
CA LYS A 137 4.17 5.15 16.45
C LYS A 137 5.24 6.16 16.06
N ALA A 138 5.49 7.12 16.92
CA ALA A 138 6.67 7.96 16.81
C ALA A 138 7.32 8.20 18.17
N GLN A 139 8.63 8.32 18.18
CA GLN A 139 9.43 8.48 19.40
C GLN A 139 10.76 9.15 19.04
N GLY A 140 11.40 9.81 20.00
CA GLY A 140 12.68 10.46 19.75
C GLY A 140 13.21 11.23 20.95
N ASP A 141 14.18 12.07 20.69
CA ASP A 141 14.74 13.03 21.62
C ASP A 141 15.15 14.33 20.91
N ALA A 142 15.24 15.39 21.69
CA ALA A 142 15.68 16.69 21.22
C ALA A 142 16.69 17.28 22.21
N LYS A 143 17.62 18.06 21.69
CA LYS A 143 18.69 18.68 22.46
C LYS A 143 18.90 20.12 22.04
N ASN A 144 19.31 20.95 23.01
CA ASN A 144 19.61 22.36 22.83
C ASN A 144 18.46 23.13 22.15
N VAL A 145 17.21 22.80 22.52
CA VAL A 145 16.03 23.48 21.97
C VAL A 145 15.95 24.88 22.57
N LYS A 146 16.14 25.89 21.71
CA LYS A 146 16.10 27.32 22.08
C LYS A 146 14.84 28.01 21.58
N GLU A 147 14.04 27.33 20.77
CA GLU A 147 12.76 27.83 20.31
C GLU A 147 11.71 27.88 21.43
N ASP A 148 10.83 28.87 21.34
CA ASP A 148 9.59 28.86 22.14
C ASP A 148 8.65 27.78 21.60
N ILE A 149 8.60 26.67 22.35
CA ILE A 149 7.75 25.51 22.11
C ILE A 149 6.49 25.50 23.00
N ALA A 150 6.12 26.63 23.62
CA ALA A 150 4.83 26.76 24.30
C ALA A 150 3.64 26.73 23.33
N LYS A 151 3.92 26.83 22.03
CA LYS A 151 2.98 26.61 20.92
C LYS A 151 3.56 25.55 19.99
N ASP A 152 2.67 24.85 19.28
CA ASP A 152 3.05 23.87 18.29
C ASP A 152 3.98 24.47 17.24
N LYS A 153 5.10 23.77 16.98
CA LYS A 153 6.09 24.10 15.97
C LYS A 153 6.26 22.92 15.04
N THR A 154 6.30 23.18 13.74
CA THR A 154 6.63 22.16 12.76
C THR A 154 8.13 21.90 12.78
N VAL A 155 8.51 20.66 13.10
CA VAL A 155 9.91 20.21 13.14
C VAL A 155 10.34 19.63 11.79
N ALA A 156 9.45 18.89 11.13
CA ALA A 156 9.70 18.31 9.81
C ALA A 156 8.37 18.03 9.09
N THR A 157 8.45 17.90 7.77
CA THR A 157 7.38 17.39 6.92
C THR A 157 7.76 15.99 6.41
N ILE A 158 6.87 15.03 6.60
CA ILE A 158 7.06 13.66 6.12
C ILE A 158 6.22 13.47 4.86
N THR A 159 6.83 12.97 3.80
CA THR A 159 6.15 12.64 2.56
C THR A 159 6.22 11.14 2.34
N TRP A 160 5.05 10.52 2.20
CA TRP A 160 4.89 9.11 1.86
C TRP A 160 4.56 8.99 0.38
N THR A 161 5.22 8.06 -0.30
CA THR A 161 4.89 7.66 -1.67
C THR A 161 4.29 6.27 -1.63
N PHE A 162 3.11 6.12 -2.23
CA PHE A 162 2.39 4.86 -2.31
C PHE A 162 2.38 4.34 -3.75
N ALA A 163 2.29 3.03 -3.90
CA ALA A 163 2.09 2.37 -5.18
C ALA A 163 1.04 1.26 -5.04
N ALA A 164 0.31 0.99 -6.14
CA ALA A 164 -0.63 -0.10 -6.19
C ALA A 164 0.06 -1.47 -6.15
N GLY A 165 -0.66 -2.46 -5.62
CA GLY A 165 -0.23 -3.85 -5.50
C GLY A 165 0.39 -4.16 -4.14
N ASN A 166 0.28 -5.43 -3.73
CA ASN A 166 0.97 -5.93 -2.55
C ASN A 166 2.48 -6.09 -2.86
N ALA A 167 3.35 -5.43 -2.09
CA ALA A 167 4.79 -5.63 -2.21
C ALA A 167 5.28 -6.95 -1.56
N ALA A 168 4.42 -7.64 -0.79
CA ALA A 168 4.68 -8.99 -0.31
C ALA A 168 3.53 -9.95 -0.67
N GLY A 169 3.88 -11.03 -1.38
CA GLY A 169 2.99 -12.14 -1.73
C GLY A 169 2.27 -11.93 -3.06
N GLY A 170 2.98 -12.22 -4.16
CA GLY A 170 2.34 -12.41 -5.45
C GLY A 170 1.17 -13.37 -5.28
N ILE A 171 0.00 -12.94 -5.73
CA ILE A 171 -1.19 -13.75 -5.89
C ILE A 171 -0.75 -15.11 -6.44
N SER A 172 -0.99 -16.17 -5.67
CA SER A 172 -1.08 -17.52 -6.20
C SER A 172 -2.11 -17.44 -7.33
N VAL A 173 -1.66 -17.55 -8.57
CA VAL A 173 -2.55 -17.93 -9.66
C VAL A 173 -3.01 -19.35 -9.34
N ASP A 174 -4.12 -19.44 -8.62
CA ASP A 174 -4.90 -20.66 -8.59
C ASP A 174 -5.49 -20.85 -9.99
N ASP A 175 -4.71 -21.53 -10.83
CA ASP A 175 -5.09 -22.01 -12.16
C ASP A 175 -6.07 -23.20 -12.03
N SER A 176 -7.09 -23.11 -11.17
CA SER A 176 -8.15 -24.11 -11.06
C SER A 176 -9.54 -23.52 -11.21
N TRP A 177 -9.76 -22.75 -12.28
CA TRP A 177 -11.08 -22.73 -12.90
C TRP A 177 -11.26 -24.01 -13.75
N GLU A 178 -11.30 -25.17 -13.11
CA GLU A 178 -11.87 -26.40 -13.68
C GLU A 178 -13.32 -26.53 -13.17
N GLY A 179 -14.15 -25.58 -13.57
CA GLY A 179 -15.60 -25.64 -13.39
C GLY A 179 -16.21 -26.56 -14.43
N ASN A 180 -16.11 -27.88 -14.23
CA ASN A 180 -16.95 -28.86 -14.92
C ASN A 180 -18.41 -28.64 -14.50
N HIS A 181 -19.10 -27.74 -15.20
CA HIS A 181 -20.55 -27.81 -15.29
C HIS A 181 -20.90 -28.91 -16.31
N GLU A 182 -20.96 -30.15 -15.85
CA GLU A 182 -21.85 -31.13 -16.47
C GLU A 182 -23.29 -30.62 -16.28
N MET A 183 -23.74 -29.84 -17.25
CA MET A 183 -25.16 -29.60 -17.48
C MET A 183 -25.74 -30.90 -18.02
N GLY A 184 -26.34 -31.69 -17.12
CA GLY A 184 -27.25 -32.76 -17.49
C GLY A 184 -28.30 -32.23 -18.46
N ILE A 185 -28.43 -32.90 -19.60
CA ILE A 185 -29.59 -32.80 -20.47
C ILE A 185 -30.16 -34.21 -20.55
N ASP A 186 -31.46 -34.27 -20.26
CA ASP A 186 -32.36 -35.44 -20.27
C ASP A 186 -32.25 -36.32 -21.53
#